data_AF-A0A2N6T472-F1
#
_entry.id   AF-A0A2N6T472-F1
#
_cell.length_a   1.000
_cell.length_b   1.000
_cell.length_c   1.000
_cell.angle_alpha   90.00
_cell.angle_beta   90.00
_cell.angle_gamma   90.00
#
_symmetry.space_group_name_H-M   'P 1'
#
loop_
_entity.id
_entity.type
_entity.pdbx_description
1 polymer ?
#
loop_
_entity_poly.entity_id
_entity_poly.type
_entity_poly.pdbx_seq_one_letter_code
_entity_poly.pdbx_strand_id
1 'polypeptide(L)'
;MRVYVPATFAMLKELNAEGQIHARSGWGFAATPALVDFFTAGDQEEIELIAFDDAALASLRLLAIGDEPDYPHRRVVISADVDAELHPDMGESVVKISGPISLEDVAAIHIDIEEAEPATRRAVELIDAADLGDEDAELAVGDAQDNYLAFYDPSELPFLVELM
;
A
#
# COMPACT_ATOMS: atom_id res chain seq x y z
N MET A 1 -6.07 1.31 -15.30
CA MET A 1 -6.52 0.17 -14.45
C MET A 1 -6.45 0.61 -13.00
N ARG A 2 -7.17 -0.02 -12.08
CA ARG A 2 -7.01 0.26 -10.65
C ARG A 2 -5.67 -0.30 -10.17
N VAL A 3 -4.81 0.55 -9.61
CA VAL A 3 -3.52 0.19 -9.03
C VAL A 3 -3.50 0.63 -7.57
N TYR A 4 -3.05 -0.27 -6.69
CA TYR A 4 -2.81 -0.06 -5.28
C TYR A 4 -1.34 0.25 -5.07
N VAL A 5 -1.06 1.48 -4.66
CA VAL A 5 0.28 2.03 -4.58
C VAL A 5 0.71 2.04 -3.11
N PRO A 6 1.75 1.27 -2.74
CA PRO A 6 2.32 1.38 -1.41
C PRO A 6 2.93 2.77 -1.23
N ALA A 7 2.61 3.41 -0.11
CA ALA A 7 3.01 4.77 0.17
C ALA A 7 3.31 4.97 1.66
N THR A 8 3.78 6.16 1.99
CA THR A 8 3.98 6.63 3.36
C THR A 8 3.23 7.94 3.59
N PHE A 9 3.16 8.41 4.85
CA PHE A 9 2.46 9.66 5.15
C PHE A 9 3.15 10.89 4.52
N ALA A 10 4.49 10.90 4.46
CA ALA A 10 5.24 11.93 3.74
C ALA A 10 4.85 12.01 2.25
N MET A 11 4.57 10.88 1.61
CA MET A 11 4.09 10.86 0.22
C MET A 11 2.69 11.48 0.09
N LEU A 12 1.81 11.35 1.09
CA LEU A 12 0.52 12.06 1.09
C LEU A 12 0.70 13.57 1.22
N LYS A 13 1.66 14.02 2.04
CA LYS A 13 2.01 15.45 2.14
C LYS A 13 2.54 15.98 0.81
N GLU A 14 3.40 15.23 0.13
CA GLU A 14 3.88 15.56 -1.23
C GLU A 14 2.72 15.64 -2.23
N LEU A 15 1.84 14.64 -2.24
CA LEU A 15 0.66 14.61 -3.11
C LEU A 15 -0.23 15.85 -2.91
N ASN A 16 -0.45 16.27 -1.66
CA ASN A 16 -1.24 17.45 -1.35
C ASN A 16 -0.55 18.75 -1.78
N ALA A 17 0.77 18.84 -1.62
CA ALA A 17 1.54 20.05 -1.92
C ALA A 17 1.77 20.25 -3.43
N GLU A 18 2.14 19.17 -4.12
CA GLU A 18 2.60 19.21 -5.52
C GLU A 18 1.53 18.72 -6.51
N GLY A 19 0.44 18.11 -6.01
CA GLY A 19 -0.66 17.58 -6.83
C GLY A 19 -0.34 16.27 -7.54
N GLN A 20 0.85 15.71 -7.35
CA GLN A 20 1.29 14.44 -7.91
C GLN A 20 2.39 13.81 -7.07
N ILE A 21 2.58 12.50 -7.21
CA ILE A 21 3.69 11.73 -6.61
C ILE A 21 4.26 10.72 -7.59
N HIS A 22 5.39 10.12 -7.25
CA HIS A 22 5.88 8.91 -7.91
C HIS A 22 5.83 7.74 -6.94
N ALA A 23 5.33 6.59 -7.42
CA ALA A 23 5.46 5.34 -6.66
C ALA A 23 6.94 5.01 -6.42
N ARG A 24 7.27 4.45 -5.25
CA ARG A 24 8.65 4.13 -4.90
C ARG A 24 9.23 3.13 -5.90
N SER A 25 10.23 3.55 -6.67
CA SER A 25 10.81 2.78 -7.80
C SER A 25 9.81 2.40 -8.92
N GLY A 26 8.63 3.02 -8.94
CA GLY A 26 7.57 2.76 -9.91
C GLY A 26 6.72 1.51 -9.64
N TRP A 27 6.84 0.86 -8.47
CA TRP A 27 6.10 -0.38 -8.20
C TRP A 27 4.71 -0.13 -7.60
N GLY A 28 3.74 -0.94 -8.00
CA GLY A 28 2.40 -1.01 -7.42
C GLY A 28 1.80 -2.40 -7.64
N PHE A 29 0.54 -2.54 -7.24
CA PHE A 29 -0.16 -3.82 -7.26
C PHE A 29 -1.54 -3.67 -7.91
N ALA A 30 -2.00 -4.66 -8.66
CA ALA A 30 -3.31 -4.62 -9.30
C ALA A 30 -3.89 -6.03 -9.42
N ALA A 31 -5.20 -6.12 -9.66
CA ALA A 31 -5.89 -7.34 -10.06
C ALA A 31 -5.48 -7.74 -11.49
N THR A 32 -4.24 -8.22 -11.65
CA THR A 32 -3.71 -8.60 -12.96
C THR A 32 -4.34 -9.92 -13.44
N PRO A 33 -4.29 -10.23 -14.75
CA PRO A 33 -4.66 -11.56 -15.24
C PRO A 33 -3.89 -12.70 -14.57
N ALA A 34 -2.60 -12.50 -14.22
CA ALA A 34 -1.82 -13.53 -13.54
C ALA A 34 -2.34 -13.80 -12.12
N LEU A 35 -2.77 -12.75 -11.40
CA LEU A 35 -3.41 -12.89 -10.10
C LEU A 35 -4.75 -13.59 -10.21
N VAL A 36 -5.59 -13.19 -11.18
CA VAL A 36 -6.88 -13.85 -11.44
C VAL A 36 -6.68 -15.35 -11.73
N ASP A 37 -5.71 -15.71 -12.57
CA ASP A 37 -5.42 -17.11 -12.93
C ASP A 37 -4.81 -17.92 -11.78
N PHE A 38 -4.15 -17.26 -10.81
CA PHE A 38 -3.57 -17.91 -9.63
C PHE A 38 -4.65 -18.43 -8.67
N PHE A 39 -5.78 -17.72 -8.57
CA PHE A 39 -6.90 -18.12 -7.71
C PHE A 39 -7.90 -19.01 -8.46
N THR A 40 -8.34 -20.08 -7.80
CA THR A 40 -9.30 -21.03 -8.41
C THR A 40 -10.74 -20.50 -8.50
N ALA A 41 -11.05 -19.49 -7.69
CA ALA A 41 -12.33 -18.81 -7.61
C ALA A 41 -12.11 -17.45 -6.95
N GLY A 42 -13.01 -16.52 -7.22
CA GLY A 42 -12.99 -15.15 -6.71
C GLY A 42 -13.67 -14.24 -7.72
N ASP A 43 -14.47 -13.29 -7.26
CA ASP A 43 -14.92 -12.19 -8.14
C ASP A 43 -13.85 -11.08 -8.23
N GLN A 44 -14.13 -10.06 -9.05
CA GLN A 44 -13.18 -8.98 -9.28
C GLN A 44 -12.82 -8.22 -7.99
N GLU A 45 -13.78 -8.03 -7.09
CA GLU A 45 -13.59 -7.29 -5.84
C GLU A 45 -12.71 -8.10 -4.87
N GLU A 46 -12.93 -9.42 -4.81
CA GLU A 46 -12.10 -10.33 -4.02
C GLU A 46 -10.64 -10.36 -4.52
N ILE A 47 -10.41 -10.38 -5.84
CA ILE A 47 -9.04 -10.34 -6.41
C ILE A 47 -8.39 -8.97 -6.20
N GLU A 48 -9.17 -7.90 -6.29
CA GLU A 48 -8.71 -6.54 -5.99
C GLU A 48 -8.27 -6.38 -4.53
N LEU A 49 -8.96 -7.03 -3.59
CA LEU A 49 -8.56 -7.05 -2.18
C LEU A 49 -7.21 -7.73 -1.97
N ILE A 50 -6.91 -8.83 -2.67
CA ILE A 50 -5.59 -9.47 -2.59
C ILE A 50 -4.48 -8.51 -3.06
N ALA A 51 -4.69 -7.83 -4.19
CA ALA A 51 -3.72 -6.85 -4.68
C ALA A 51 -3.59 -5.64 -3.72
N PHE A 52 -4.66 -5.25 -3.04
CA PHE A 52 -4.64 -4.22 -2.01
C PHE A 52 -3.81 -4.66 -0.79
N ASP A 53 -3.98 -5.91 -0.32
CA ASP A 53 -3.24 -6.45 0.81
C ASP A 53 -1.74 -6.60 0.51
N ASP A 54 -1.38 -6.94 -0.73
CA ASP A 54 0.00 -6.92 -1.21
C ASP A 54 0.61 -5.51 -1.15
N ALA A 55 -0.17 -4.49 -1.52
CA ALA A 55 0.25 -3.10 -1.38
C ALA A 55 0.41 -2.69 0.09
N ALA A 56 -0.51 -3.09 0.97
CA ALA A 56 -0.41 -2.81 2.40
C ALA A 56 0.83 -3.47 3.04
N LEU A 57 1.16 -4.69 2.62
CA LEU A 57 2.39 -5.39 3.00
C LEU A 57 3.65 -4.69 2.48
N ALA A 58 3.63 -4.22 1.23
CA ALA A 58 4.73 -3.43 0.68
C ALA A 58 4.91 -2.08 1.42
N SER A 59 3.84 -1.46 1.91
CA SER A 59 3.94 -0.26 2.75
C SER A 59 4.64 -0.51 4.08
N LEU A 60 4.55 -1.71 4.67
CA LEU A 60 5.37 -2.07 5.84
C LEU A 60 6.87 -2.00 5.53
N ARG A 61 7.27 -2.46 4.34
CA ARG A 61 8.67 -2.39 3.89
C ARG A 61 9.14 -0.97 3.64
N LEU A 62 8.24 -0.07 3.21
CA LEU A 62 8.55 1.37 3.12
C LEU A 62 8.77 1.97 4.52
N LEU A 63 7.90 1.67 5.48
CA LEU A 63 8.05 2.16 6.85
C LEU A 63 9.31 1.60 7.54
N ALA A 64 9.71 0.37 7.24
CA ALA A 64 10.93 -0.26 7.76
C ALA A 64 12.23 0.42 7.33
N ILE A 65 12.21 1.26 6.28
CA ILE A 65 13.36 2.12 5.94
C ILE A 65 13.66 3.11 7.09
N GLY A 66 12.65 3.52 7.85
CA GLY A 66 12.81 4.39 9.02
C GLY A 66 13.04 5.86 8.70
N ASP A 67 12.70 6.31 7.49
CA ASP A 67 12.81 7.70 7.04
C ASP A 67 11.47 8.46 7.05
N GLU A 68 10.37 7.84 7.49
CA GLU A 68 9.06 8.49 7.66
C GLU A 68 9.02 9.30 8.98
N PRO A 69 8.99 10.64 8.93
CA PRO A 69 9.00 11.46 10.13
C PRO A 69 7.65 11.48 10.86
N ASP A 70 6.54 11.39 10.12
CA ASP A 70 5.19 11.60 10.65
C ASP A 70 4.40 10.30 10.49
N TYR A 71 3.85 9.79 11.60
CA TYR A 71 3.16 8.49 11.61
C TYR A 71 4.01 7.32 11.07
N PRO A 72 5.22 7.07 11.62
CA PRO A 72 6.13 6.02 11.16
C PRO A 72 5.58 4.58 11.33
N HIS A 73 4.40 4.45 11.93
CA HIS A 73 3.73 3.18 12.17
C HIS A 73 2.30 3.16 11.62
N ARG A 74 2.03 3.96 10.58
CA ARG A 74 0.78 3.87 9.83
C ARG A 74 1.05 3.49 8.38
N ARG A 75 0.58 2.32 7.95
CA ARG A 75 0.61 1.95 6.53
C ARG A 75 -0.27 2.92 5.74
N VAL A 76 0.18 3.27 4.53
CA VAL A 76 -0.62 4.01 3.57
C VAL A 76 -0.72 3.22 2.27
N VAL A 77 -1.92 3.12 1.71
CA VAL A 77 -2.14 2.60 0.36
C VAL A 77 -2.99 3.60 -0.42
N ILE A 78 -2.48 4.01 -1.58
CA ILE A 78 -3.20 4.91 -2.49
C ILE A 78 -3.79 4.06 -3.61
N SER A 79 -5.12 4.08 -3.75
CA SER A 79 -5.80 3.51 -4.91
C SER A 79 -5.84 4.55 -6.02
N ALA A 80 -5.27 4.26 -7.18
CA ALA A 80 -5.22 5.17 -8.31
C ALA A 80 -5.61 4.48 -9.62
N ASP A 81 -6.27 5.22 -10.51
CA ASP A 81 -6.66 4.77 -11.84
C ASP A 81 -5.63 5.22 -12.88
N VAL A 82 -4.58 4.41 -13.05
CA VAL A 82 -3.42 4.73 -13.93
C VAL A 82 -3.10 3.59 -14.89
N ASP A 83 -2.31 3.89 -15.92
CA ASP A 83 -1.72 2.87 -16.78
C ASP A 83 -0.47 2.27 -16.11
N ALA A 84 -0.33 0.95 -16.17
CA ALA A 84 0.80 0.23 -15.61
C ALA A 84 1.16 -1.00 -16.46
N GLU A 85 2.45 -1.33 -16.49
CA GLU A 85 2.99 -2.52 -17.14
C GLU A 85 2.95 -3.72 -16.17
N LEU A 86 2.49 -4.88 -16.64
CA LEU A 86 2.40 -6.08 -15.81
C LEU A 86 3.77 -6.75 -15.64
N HIS A 87 4.11 -7.16 -14.42
CA HIS A 87 5.37 -7.84 -14.10
C HIS A 87 5.13 -9.15 -13.32
N PRO A 88 4.49 -10.16 -13.94
CA PRO A 88 4.18 -11.43 -13.28
C PRO A 88 5.42 -12.24 -12.86
N ASP A 89 6.60 -11.90 -13.39
CA ASP A 89 7.88 -12.47 -12.98
C ASP A 89 8.35 -11.98 -11.59
N MET A 90 7.79 -10.87 -11.11
CA MET A 90 8.08 -10.28 -9.79
C MET A 90 7.00 -10.58 -8.75
N GLY A 91 5.88 -11.16 -9.17
CA GLY A 91 4.71 -11.49 -8.35
C GLY A 91 3.42 -11.32 -9.15
N GLU A 92 2.40 -12.11 -8.83
CA GLU A 92 1.17 -12.21 -9.61
C GLU A 92 0.41 -10.88 -9.69
N SER A 93 0.42 -10.09 -8.63
CA SER A 93 -0.25 -8.77 -8.54
C SER A 93 0.63 -7.61 -9.01
N VAL A 94 1.93 -7.83 -9.28
CA VAL A 94 2.92 -6.76 -9.43
C VAL A 94 2.81 -6.05 -10.77
N VAL A 95 2.77 -4.72 -10.70
CA VAL A 95 2.76 -3.83 -11.87
C VAL A 95 3.79 -2.69 -11.72
N LYS A 96 4.17 -2.11 -12.86
CA LYS A 96 5.10 -0.97 -12.93
C LYS A 96 4.44 0.26 -13.54
N ILE A 97 4.39 1.32 -12.77
CA ILE A 97 3.86 2.63 -13.12
C ILE A 97 5.01 3.46 -13.69
N SER A 98 4.84 3.95 -14.92
CA SER A 98 5.93 4.59 -15.68
C SER A 98 6.05 6.10 -15.45
N GLY A 99 5.01 6.74 -14.91
CA GLY A 99 4.90 8.18 -14.76
C GLY A 99 4.44 8.62 -13.38
N PRO A 100 4.26 9.94 -13.17
CA PRO A 100 3.65 10.46 -11.96
C PRO A 100 2.20 10.00 -11.84
N ILE A 101 1.74 9.87 -10.60
CA ILE A 101 0.33 9.66 -10.24
C ILE A 101 -0.20 11.02 -9.82
N SER A 102 -1.14 11.56 -10.57
CA SER A 102 -1.75 12.85 -10.26
C SER A 102 -2.86 12.67 -9.23
N LEU A 103 -3.16 13.72 -8.45
CA LEU A 103 -4.27 13.69 -7.49
C LEU A 103 -5.62 13.39 -8.18
N GLU A 104 -5.79 13.80 -9.44
CA GLU A 104 -6.98 13.49 -10.25
C GLU A 104 -7.14 12.00 -10.59
N ASP A 105 -6.05 11.24 -10.57
CA ASP A 105 -6.06 9.79 -10.79
C ASP A 105 -6.33 9.02 -9.49
N VAL A 106 -6.23 9.68 -8.33
CA VAL A 106 -6.43 9.04 -7.02
C VAL A 106 -7.92 8.82 -6.79
N ALA A 107 -8.28 7.57 -6.55
CA ALA A 107 -9.65 7.15 -6.29
C ALA A 107 -9.96 7.01 -4.80
N ALA A 108 -8.96 6.65 -3.98
CA ALA A 108 -9.10 6.52 -2.54
C ALA A 108 -7.74 6.49 -1.83
N ILE A 109 -7.72 6.94 -0.59
CA ILE A 109 -6.56 6.91 0.29
C ILE A 109 -6.90 6.01 1.47
N HIS A 110 -5.99 5.09 1.80
CA HIS A 110 -6.17 4.15 2.90
C HIS A 110 -5.04 4.30 3.89
N ILE A 111 -5.36 4.47 5.17
CA ILE A 111 -4.35 4.69 6.22
C ILE A 111 -4.69 3.87 7.45
N ASP A 112 -3.69 3.26 8.09
CA ASP A 112 -3.85 2.73 9.44
C ASP A 112 -4.34 3.81 10.41
N ILE A 113 -5.17 3.42 11.37
CA ILE A 113 -5.61 4.30 12.47
C ILE A 113 -4.69 4.11 13.69
N GLU A 114 -4.83 4.99 14.69
CA GLU A 114 -4.02 4.98 15.92
C GLU A 114 -4.02 3.60 16.61
N GLU A 115 -5.17 2.91 16.60
CA GLU A 115 -5.34 1.59 17.21
C GLU A 115 -4.51 0.49 16.51
N ALA A 116 -4.18 0.67 15.23
CA ALA A 116 -3.37 -0.29 14.46
C ALA A 116 -1.86 -0.07 14.64
N GLU A 117 -1.42 1.11 15.09
CA GLU A 117 0.00 1.45 15.24
C GLU A 117 0.82 0.45 16.07
N PRO A 118 0.31 -0.15 17.16
CA PRO A 118 1.07 -1.16 17.90
C PRO A 118 1.41 -2.41 17.08
N ALA A 119 0.47 -2.88 16.24
CA ALA A 119 0.70 -4.02 15.36
C ALA A 119 1.63 -3.64 14.21
N THR A 120 1.38 -2.50 13.56
CA THR A 120 2.25 -2.00 12.48
C THR A 120 3.69 -1.76 12.95
N ARG A 121 3.89 -1.19 14.15
CA ARG A 121 5.23 -1.03 14.73
C ARG A 121 5.94 -2.37 14.92
N ARG A 122 5.25 -3.37 15.46
CA ARG A 122 5.79 -4.73 15.64
C ARG A 122 6.16 -5.36 14.30
N ALA A 123 5.28 -5.25 13.30
CA ALA A 123 5.51 -5.77 11.96
C ALA A 123 6.70 -5.10 11.28
N VAL A 124 6.83 -3.78 11.38
CA VAL A 124 7.95 -3.01 10.83
C VAL A 124 9.30 -3.49 11.39
N GLU A 125 9.38 -3.80 12.69
CA GLU A 125 10.61 -4.33 13.30
C GLU A 125 10.97 -5.75 12.84
N LEU A 126 10.01 -6.50 12.30
CA LEU A 126 10.13 -7.93 12.03
C LEU A 126 9.98 -8.31 10.56
N ILE A 127 9.64 -7.38 9.67
CA ILE A 127 9.35 -7.66 8.26
C ILE A 127 10.52 -8.34 7.55
N ASP A 128 11.76 -7.94 7.83
CA ASP A 128 12.95 -8.57 7.26
C ASP A 128 13.13 -10.02 7.74
N ALA A 129 12.77 -10.33 8.99
CA ALA A 129 12.83 -11.69 9.52
C ALA A 129 11.70 -12.55 8.96
N ALA A 130 10.51 -11.98 8.78
CA ALA A 130 9.37 -12.63 8.13
C ALA A 130 9.72 -12.97 6.66
N ASP A 131 10.33 -12.04 5.93
CA ASP A 131 10.79 -12.26 4.54
C ASP A 131 11.86 -13.37 4.45
N LEU A 132 12.54 -13.69 5.56
CA LEU A 132 13.51 -14.79 5.68
C LEU A 132 12.90 -16.09 6.25
N GLY A 133 11.59 -16.13 6.50
CA GLY A 133 10.84 -17.31 6.93
C GLY A 133 10.82 -17.56 8.44
N ASP A 134 11.01 -16.53 9.26
CA ASP A 134 10.80 -16.64 10.71
C ASP A 134 9.28 -16.65 11.03
N GLU A 135 8.78 -17.79 11.53
CA GLU A 135 7.35 -18.02 11.76
C GLU A 135 6.74 -17.03 12.77
N ASP A 136 7.47 -16.62 13.81
CA ASP A 136 6.98 -15.65 14.81
C ASP A 136 6.93 -14.24 14.20
N ALA A 137 7.86 -13.91 13.31
CA ALA A 137 7.85 -12.67 12.55
C ALA A 137 6.72 -12.63 11.51
N GLU A 138 6.48 -13.72 10.79
CA GLU A 138 5.35 -13.86 9.87
C GLU A 138 4.01 -13.64 10.59
N LEU A 139 3.84 -14.19 11.80
CA LEU A 139 2.65 -13.95 12.61
C LEU A 139 2.48 -12.48 12.98
N ALA A 140 3.55 -11.79 13.37
CA ALA A 140 3.50 -10.36 13.68
C ALA A 140 3.15 -9.48 12.47
N VAL A 141 3.61 -9.87 11.28
CA VAL A 141 3.23 -9.20 10.02
C VAL A 141 1.77 -9.46 9.69
N GLY A 142 1.30 -10.70 9.86
CA GLY A 142 -0.11 -11.08 9.72
C GLY A 142 -1.03 -10.29 10.66
N ASP A 143 -0.64 -10.13 11.93
CA ASP A 143 -1.39 -9.31 12.91
C ASP A 143 -1.56 -7.86 12.43
N ALA A 144 -0.57 -7.29 11.73
CA ALA A 144 -0.71 -5.97 11.13
C ALA A 144 -1.64 -6.01 9.90
N GLN A 145 -1.52 -7.02 9.03
CA GLN A 145 -2.40 -7.18 7.86
C GLN A 145 -3.87 -7.39 8.22
N ASP A 146 -4.17 -8.03 9.36
CA ASP A 146 -5.54 -8.20 9.86
C ASP A 146 -6.22 -6.87 10.27
N ASN A 147 -5.46 -5.79 10.44
CA ASN A 147 -6.03 -4.46 10.65
C ASN A 147 -6.43 -3.82 9.32
N TYR A 148 -7.72 -3.55 9.14
CA TYR A 148 -8.21 -2.79 8.01
C TYR A 148 -7.71 -1.34 8.04
N LEU A 149 -7.21 -0.86 6.90
CA LEU A 149 -6.86 0.54 6.73
C LEU A 149 -8.15 1.37 6.57
N ALA A 150 -8.24 2.50 7.26
CA ALA A 150 -9.36 3.42 7.13
C ALA A 150 -9.38 4.04 5.73
N PHE A 151 -10.56 4.03 5.11
CA PHE A 151 -10.82 4.63 3.81
C PHE A 151 -11.06 6.14 3.95
N TYR A 152 -10.47 6.91 3.03
CA TYR A 152 -10.71 8.34 2.86
C TYR A 152 -10.91 8.69 1.39
N ASP A 153 -11.85 9.59 1.13
CA ASP A 153 -12.04 10.17 -0.20
C ASP A 153 -10.86 11.11 -0.53
N PRO A 154 -10.40 11.19 -1.79
CA PRO A 154 -9.30 12.07 -2.18
C PRO A 154 -9.52 13.54 -1.80
N SER A 155 -10.78 14.00 -1.74
CA SER A 155 -11.13 15.37 -1.30
C SER A 155 -10.83 15.64 0.17
N GLU A 156 -10.62 14.61 0.99
CA GLU A 156 -10.26 14.72 2.40
C GLU A 156 -8.74 14.89 2.60
N LEU A 157 -7.92 14.69 1.55
CA LEU A 157 -6.46 14.77 1.65
C LEU A 157 -5.94 16.05 2.34
N PRO A 158 -6.42 17.27 2.01
CA PRO A 158 -5.95 18.48 2.69
C PRO A 158 -6.22 18.45 4.21
N PHE A 159 -7.35 17.88 4.63
CA PHE A 159 -7.70 17.74 6.04
C PHE A 159 -6.82 16.69 6.72
N LEU A 160 -6.58 15.55 6.06
CA LEU A 160 -5.74 14.47 6.58
C LEU A 160 -4.32 14.94 6.90
N VAL A 161 -3.70 15.68 5.97
CA VAL A 161 -2.31 16.13 6.15
C VAL A 161 -2.14 17.26 7.17
N GLU A 162 -3.22 17.98 7.50
CA GLU A 162 -3.22 19.08 8.46
C GLU A 162 -3.56 18.63 9.89
N LEU A 163 -4.39 17.60 10.05
CA LEU A 163 -5.07 17.31 11.32
C LEU A 163 -4.86 15.92 11.89
N MET A 164 -4.37 14.97 11.11
CA MET A 164 -3.88 13.74 11.71
C MET A 164 -2.64 14.02 12.53
#